data_AF-A0A0X1U6Y2-F1
#
_entry.id   AF-A0A0X1U6Y2-F1
#
_cell.length_a   1.000
_cell.length_b   1.000
_cell.length_c   1.000
_cell.angle_alpha   90.00
_cell.angle_beta   90.00
_cell.angle_gamma   90.00
#
_symmetry.space_group_name_H-M   'P 1'
#
loop_
_entity.id
_entity.type
_entity.pdbx_description
1 polymer ?
#
loop_
_entity_poly.entity_id
_entity_poly.type
_entity_poly.pdbx_seq_one_letter_code
_entity_poly.pdbx_strand_id
1 'polypeptide(L)'
;MELAEQVKLITGNANDALISLMLNKAKGEIESYLNLGYDTKYDNIAVDIAVLKINRLGSEGLSSQGYSGASESYVDGFPQEIRMQLDRFKKKWGAL
;
A
#
# COMPACT_ATOMS: atom_id res chain seq x y z
N MET A 1 2.35 -8.84 -16.73
CA MET A 1 2.76 -7.44 -16.52
C MET A 1 3.50 -7.40 -15.20
N GLU A 2 4.74 -6.94 -15.20
CA GLU A 2 5.54 -6.84 -13.97
C GLU A 2 4.88 -5.86 -12.98
N LEU A 3 4.94 -6.15 -11.68
CA LEU A 3 4.33 -5.30 -10.65
C LEU A 3 4.90 -3.88 -10.67
N ALA A 4 6.19 -3.75 -10.95
CA ALA A 4 6.86 -2.46 -11.09
C ALA A 4 6.28 -1.64 -12.26
N GLU A 5 5.93 -2.30 -13.36
CA GLU A 5 5.35 -1.64 -14.52
C GLU A 5 3.93 -1.13 -14.23
N GLN A 6 3.14 -1.88 -13.45
CA GLN A 6 1.83 -1.42 -12.97
C GLN A 6 1.95 -0.16 -12.12
N VAL A 7 2.86 -0.16 -11.14
CA VAL A 7 3.09 1.01 -10.28
C VAL A 7 3.56 2.22 -11.10
N LYS A 8 4.43 2.00 -12.09
CA LYS A 8 4.92 3.04 -13.00
C LYS A 8 3.79 3.68 -13.80
N LEU A 9 2.87 2.87 -14.34
CA LEU A 9 1.70 3.33 -15.08
C LEU A 9 0.74 4.12 -14.21
N ILE A 10 0.52 3.70 -12.95
CA ILE A 10 -0.45 4.35 -12.05
C ILE A 10 0.10 5.66 -11.47
N THR A 11 1.36 5.66 -11.03
CA THR A 11 1.96 6.82 -10.35
C THR A 11 2.59 7.82 -11.30
N GLY A 12 2.87 7.44 -12.54
CA GLY A 12 3.70 8.21 -13.47
C GLY A 12 5.15 8.35 -13.01
N ASN A 13 5.57 7.61 -11.98
CA ASN A 13 6.91 7.73 -11.41
C ASN A 13 7.91 6.94 -12.26
N ALA A 14 8.94 7.61 -12.79
CA ALA A 14 9.96 6.96 -13.62
C ALA A 14 11.11 6.33 -12.81
N ASN A 15 11.13 6.46 -11.48
CA ASN A 15 12.21 5.97 -10.63
C ASN A 15 12.00 4.49 -10.29
N ASP A 16 12.53 3.60 -11.13
CA ASP A 16 12.42 2.15 -10.97
C ASP A 16 13.02 1.64 -9.65
N ALA A 17 14.07 2.30 -9.12
CA ALA A 17 14.66 1.95 -7.84
C ALA A 17 13.72 2.25 -6.67
N LEU A 18 13.06 3.42 -6.70
CA LEU A 18 12.04 3.79 -5.71
C LEU A 18 10.85 2.83 -5.77
N ILE A 19 10.35 2.52 -6.97
CA ILE A 19 9.23 1.59 -7.17
C ILE A 19 9.58 0.21 -6.60
N SER A 20 10.76 -0.31 -6.93
CA SER A 20 11.23 -1.61 -6.44
C SER A 20 11.36 -1.62 -4.91
N LEU A 21 11.87 -0.54 -4.32
CA LEU A 21 11.96 -0.41 -2.87
C LEU A 21 10.57 -0.39 -2.21
N MET A 22 9.62 0.35 -2.78
CA MET A 22 8.27 0.48 -2.24
C MET A 22 7.48 -0.83 -2.35
N LEU A 23 7.64 -1.56 -3.45
CA LEU A 23 7.07 -2.89 -3.60
C LEU A 23 7.66 -3.86 -2.57
N ASN A 24 8.98 -3.89 -2.36
CA ASN A 24 9.58 -4.75 -1.35
C ASN A 24 9.07 -4.44 0.06
N LYS A 25 8.96 -3.15 0.41
CA LYS A 25 8.35 -2.73 1.69
C LYS A 25 6.89 -3.19 1.80
N ALA A 26 6.10 -2.98 0.75
CA ALA A 26 4.70 -3.41 0.71
C ALA A 26 4.56 -4.91 0.94
N LYS A 27 5.38 -5.75 0.29
CA LYS A 27 5.40 -7.20 0.49
C LYS A 27 5.69 -7.56 1.94
N GLY A 28 6.74 -7.00 2.53
CA GLY A 28 7.09 -7.26 3.93
C GLY A 28 6.01 -6.81 4.92
N GLU A 29 5.31 -5.71 4.64
CA GLU A 29 4.19 -5.27 5.47
C GLU A 29 2.98 -6.20 5.37
N ILE A 30 2.68 -6.73 4.17
CA ILE A 30 1.63 -7.75 3.97
C ILE A 30 1.98 -9.02 4.75
N GLU A 31 3.22 -9.49 4.66
CA GLU A 31 3.70 -10.67 5.38
C GLU A 31 3.58 -10.48 6.90
N SER A 32 4.02 -9.32 7.39
CA SER A 32 3.91 -8.95 8.80
C SER A 32 2.45 -8.86 9.27
N TYR A 33 1.57 -8.29 8.44
CA TYR A 33 0.15 -8.13 8.76
C TYR A 33 -0.60 -9.47 8.81
N LEU A 34 -0.35 -10.32 7.83
CA LEU A 34 -0.99 -11.63 7.71
C LEU A 34 -0.33 -12.70 8.60
N ASN A 35 0.88 -12.42 9.10
CA ASN A 35 1.74 -13.36 9.81
C ASN A 35 1.95 -14.65 8.99
N LEU A 36 2.16 -14.48 7.68
CA LEU A 36 2.28 -15.54 6.68
C LEU A 36 3.32 -15.12 5.63
N GLY A 37 3.92 -16.08 4.94
CA GLY A 37 4.82 -15.80 3.82
C GLY A 37 4.09 -15.15 2.64
N TYR A 38 4.83 -14.36 1.85
CA TYR A 38 4.29 -13.69 0.67
C TYR A 38 3.82 -14.68 -0.38
N ASP A 39 2.69 -14.36 -1.01
CA ASP A 39 2.06 -15.15 -2.05
C ASP A 39 1.61 -14.21 -3.16
N THR A 40 1.68 -14.66 -4.41
CA THR A 40 1.30 -13.84 -5.59
C THR A 40 -0.16 -13.43 -5.57
N LYS A 41 -1.03 -14.09 -4.78
CA LYS A 41 -2.40 -13.62 -4.55
C LYS A 41 -2.50 -12.24 -3.88
N TYR A 42 -1.41 -11.76 -3.27
CA TYR A 42 -1.32 -10.44 -2.66
C TYR A 42 -0.74 -9.36 -3.59
N ASP A 43 -0.40 -9.71 -4.83
CA ASP A 43 0.26 -8.79 -5.78
C ASP A 43 -0.51 -7.49 -5.99
N ASN A 44 -1.83 -7.56 -6.12
CA ASN A 44 -2.68 -6.36 -6.25
C ASN A 44 -2.59 -5.47 -5.00
N ILE A 45 -2.61 -6.08 -3.81
CA ILE A 45 -2.49 -5.35 -2.54
C ILE A 45 -1.12 -4.68 -2.43
N ALA A 46 -0.06 -5.38 -2.87
CA ALA A 46 1.30 -4.86 -2.86
C ALA A 46 1.45 -3.65 -3.79
N VAL A 47 0.82 -3.69 -4.97
CA VAL A 47 0.77 -2.56 -5.91
C VAL A 47 0.02 -1.37 -5.29
N ASP A 48 -1.16 -1.59 -4.72
CA ASP A 48 -1.95 -0.53 -4.08
C ASP A 48 -1.19 0.15 -2.93
N ILE A 49 -0.54 -0.63 -2.07
CA ILE A 49 0.30 -0.12 -0.98
C ILE A 49 1.49 0.67 -1.53
N ALA A 50 2.16 0.18 -2.57
CA ALA A 50 3.31 0.87 -3.16
C ALA A 50 2.90 2.21 -3.79
N VAL A 51 1.78 2.23 -4.54
CA VAL A 51 1.20 3.45 -5.13
C VAL A 51 0.88 4.46 -4.04
N LEU A 52 0.20 4.03 -2.96
CA LEU A 52 -0.13 4.90 -1.84
C LEU A 52 1.13 5.56 -1.23
N LYS A 53 2.19 4.76 -0.99
CA LYS A 53 3.44 5.27 -0.40
C LYS A 53 4.15 6.26 -1.33
N ILE A 54 4.18 5.99 -2.63
CA ILE A 54 4.77 6.89 -3.62
C ILE A 54 3.99 8.22 -3.68
N ASN A 55 2.66 8.15 -3.68
CA ASN A 55 1.81 9.34 -3.70
C ASN A 55 1.96 10.17 -2.41
N ARG A 56 2.10 9.51 -1.26
CA ARG A 56 2.35 10.18 0.03
C ARG A 56 3.67 10.98 0.01
N LEU A 57 4.77 10.38 -0.47
CA LEU A 57 6.05 11.07 -0.60
C LEU A 57 5.96 12.33 -1.48
N GLY A 58 5.11 12.32 -2.50
CA GLY A 58 4.85 13.50 -3.35
C GLY A 58 3.94 14.55 -2.72
N SER A 59 3.08 14.16 -1.77
CA SER A 59 2.04 15.01 -1.18
C SER A 59 2.46 15.72 0.12
N GLU A 60 3.54 15.27 0.76
CA GLU A 60 4.13 15.93 1.95
C GLU A 60 4.55 17.39 1.66
N GLY A 61 4.89 17.73 0.42
CA GLY A 61 5.18 19.10 -0.01
C GLY A 61 3.93 19.96 -0.32
N LEU A 62 2.80 19.33 -0.65
CA LEU A 62 1.54 20.00 -1.03
C LEU A 62 0.62 20.24 0.16
N SER A 63 0.70 19.40 1.20
CA SER A 63 -0.16 19.46 2.39
C SER A 63 0.03 20.73 3.25
N SER A 64 1.08 21.52 2.98
CA SER A 64 1.29 22.84 3.61
C SER A 64 0.36 23.95 3.11
N GLN A 65 -0.48 23.72 2.07
CA GLN A 65 -1.26 24.81 1.45
C GLN A 65 -2.78 24.65 1.35
N GLY A 66 -3.40 23.69 2.02
CA GLY A 66 -4.83 23.81 2.33
C GLY A 66 -5.60 22.52 2.34
N TYR A 67 -6.00 22.10 3.53
CA TYR A 67 -7.28 21.44 3.72
C TYR A 67 -7.78 21.76 5.13
N SER A 68 -8.54 22.85 5.24
CA SER A 68 -9.41 23.07 6.38
C SER A 68 -10.61 22.12 6.24
N GLY A 69 -10.80 21.22 7.21
CA GLY A 69 -12.16 20.76 7.53
C GLY A 69 -12.51 19.28 7.38
N ALA A 70 -11.61 18.41 6.95
CA ALA A 70 -11.78 16.97 7.15
C ALA A 70 -10.77 16.52 8.20
N SER A 71 -11.26 16.13 9.39
CA SER A 71 -10.50 15.27 10.28
C SER A 71 -10.34 13.91 9.60
N GLU A 72 -9.50 13.87 8.57
CA GLU A 72 -8.84 12.64 8.17
C GLU A 72 -7.94 12.32 9.36
N SER A 73 -8.49 11.60 10.32
CA SER A 73 -7.68 10.85 11.26
C SER A 73 -6.73 10.05 10.38
N TYR A 74 -5.50 10.52 10.24
CA TYR A 74 -4.38 9.78 9.67
C TYR A 74 -4.14 8.64 10.65
N VAL A 75 -5.04 7.64 10.64
CA VAL A 75 -4.95 6.48 11.50
C VAL A 75 -3.72 5.74 11.02
N ASP A 76 -2.69 5.81 11.84
CA ASP A 76 -1.48 5.01 11.84
C ASP A 76 -1.77 3.60 11.28
N GLY A 77 -1.52 3.40 9.98
CA GLY A 77 -1.88 2.17 9.28
C GLY A 77 -2.32 2.32 7.82
N PHE A 78 -2.80 1.21 7.26
CA PHE A 78 -3.34 1.12 5.90
C PHE A 78 -4.70 1.80 5.79
N PRO A 79 -5.01 2.45 4.63
CA PRO A 79 -6.37 2.85 4.28
C PRO A 79 -7.37 1.71 4.48
N GLN A 80 -8.63 2.07 4.79
CA GLN A 80 -9.68 1.11 5.07
C GLN A 80 -9.84 0.06 3.95
N GLU A 81 -9.72 0.47 2.69
CA GLU A 81 -9.86 -0.42 1.53
C GLU A 81 -8.78 -1.51 1.50
N ILE A 82 -7.51 -1.13 1.64
CA ILE A 82 -6.37 -2.06 1.70
C ILE A 82 -6.53 -3.00 2.91
N ARG A 83 -6.93 -2.46 4.05
CA ARG A 83 -7.19 -3.26 5.26
C ARG A 83 -8.32 -4.26 5.06
N MET A 84 -9.40 -3.88 4.37
CA MET A 84 -10.51 -4.78 4.05
C MET A 84 -10.07 -5.90 3.11
N GLN A 85 -9.21 -5.61 2.13
CA GLN A 85 -8.65 -6.64 1.26
C GLN A 85 -7.76 -7.61 2.06
N LEU A 86 -6.88 -7.11 2.93
CA LEU A 86 -6.03 -7.92 3.80
C LEU A 86 -6.83 -8.78 4.79
N ASP A 87 -7.91 -8.25 5.39
CA ASP A 87 -8.75 -9.00 6.34
C ASP A 87 -9.41 -10.23 5.69
N ARG A 88 -9.66 -10.21 4.37
CA ARG A 88 -10.18 -11.38 3.63
C ARG A 88 -9.19 -12.55 3.62
N PHE A 89 -7.89 -12.26 3.63
CA PHE A 89 -6.84 -13.27 3.64
C PHE A 89 -6.39 -13.65 5.05
N LYS A 90 -6.73 -12.83 6.04
CA LYS A 90 -6.44 -13.10 7.44
C LYS A 90 -7.26 -14.32 7.89
N LYS A 91 -6.58 -15.43 8.20
CA LYS A 91 -7.20 -16.58 8.85
C LYS A 91 -7.78 -16.12 10.19
N LYS A 92 -9.10 -15.95 10.26
CA LYS A 92 -9.80 -15.80 11.53
C LYS A 92 -9.77 -17.15 12.23
N TRP A 93 -8.87 -17.29 13.20
CA TRP A 93 -8.95 -18.39 14.15
C TRP A 93 -10.31 -18.32 14.84
N GLY A 94 -11.14 -19.35 14.68
CA GLY A 94 -12.45 -19.46 15.32
C GLY A 94 -13.68 -19.45 14.40
N ALA A 95 -13.52 -19.55 13.08
CA ALA A 95 -14.63 -19.89 12.17
C ALA A 95 -14.57 -21.39 11.82
N LEU A 96 -14.98 -22.23 12.76
CA LEU A 96 -15.53 -23.60 12.69
C LEU A 96 -15.25 -24.34 14.01
#